data_AF-A0A7X7PJ47-F1
#
_entry.id   AF-A0A7X7PJ47-F1
#
_cell.length_a   1.000
_cell.length_b   1.000
_cell.length_c   1.000
_cell.angle_alpha   90.00
_cell.angle_beta   90.00
_cell.angle_gamma   90.00
#
_symmetry.space_group_name_H-M   'P 1'
#
loop_
_entity.id
_entity.type
_entity.pdbx_description
1 polymer ?
#
loop_
_entity_poly.entity_id
_entity_poly.type
_entity_poly.pdbx_seq_one_letter_code
_entity_poly.pdbx_strand_id
1 'polypeptide(L)' 'PIERAVARDDLRVIAFHDEVRVAIMPPDQVARFGDPERLFMNVNTREDRDHAERLAQAG' A
#
# COMPACT_ATOMS: atom_id res chain seq x y z
N PRO A 1 4.72 -16.00 11.60
CA PRO A 1 5.51 -14.84 12.10
C PRO A 1 4.62 -13.62 12.36
N ILE A 2 3.62 -13.41 11.51
CA ILE A 2 2.53 -12.43 11.70
C ILE A 2 1.76 -12.71 12.99
N GLU A 3 1.32 -13.96 13.22
CA GLU A 3 0.54 -14.35 14.39
C GLU A 3 1.29 -14.09 15.70
N ARG A 4 2.62 -14.27 15.69
CA ARG A 4 3.49 -13.94 16.82
C ARG A 4 3.55 -12.44 17.08
N ALA A 5 3.59 -11.62 16.03
CA ALA A 5 3.56 -10.16 16.15
C ALA A 5 2.22 -9.67 16.72
N VAL A 6 1.10 -10.26 16.27
CA VAL A 6 -0.23 -9.97 16.82
C VAL A 6 -0.32 -10.41 18.29
N ALA A 7 0.20 -11.58 18.64
CA ALA A 7 0.17 -12.07 20.03
C ALA A 7 0.95 -11.20 21.03
N ARG A 8 1.91 -10.39 20.55
CA ARG A 8 2.65 -9.39 21.34
C ARG A 8 2.09 -7.97 21.21
N ASP A 9 0.88 -7.82 20.66
CA ASP A 9 0.18 -6.56 20.40
C ASP A 9 0.95 -5.60 19.45
N ASP A 10 1.85 -6.13 18.63
CA ASP A 10 2.58 -5.36 17.63
C ASP A 10 1.78 -5.35 16.31
N LEU A 11 0.87 -4.39 16.20
CA LEU A 11 -0.07 -4.26 15.08
C LEU A 11 0.51 -3.51 13.87
N ARG A 12 1.81 -3.20 13.86
CA ARG A 12 2.46 -2.61 12.69
C ARG A 12 2.53 -3.67 11.59
N VAL A 13 2.13 -3.32 10.36
CA VAL A 13 2.14 -4.27 9.23
C VAL A 13 3.54 -4.85 8.95
N ILE A 14 4.59 -4.14 9.34
CA ILE A 14 6.00 -4.51 9.16
C ILE A 14 6.58 -5.31 10.33
N ALA A 15 5.81 -5.57 11.39
CA ALA A 15 6.32 -6.12 12.66
C ALA A 15 7.04 -7.47 12.52
N PHE A 16 6.75 -8.23 11.48
CA PHE A 16 7.34 -9.55 11.22
C PHE A 16 8.44 -9.53 10.15
N HIS A 17 8.78 -8.36 9.59
CA HIS A 17 9.72 -8.26 8.47
C HIS A 17 11.13 -8.78 8.81
N ASP A 18 11.60 -8.61 10.04
CA ASP A 18 12.92 -9.11 10.48
C ASP A 18 12.97 -10.65 10.52
N GLU A 19 11.82 -11.31 10.54
CA GLU A 19 11.69 -12.76 10.62
C GLU A 19 11.46 -13.40 9.23
N VAL A 20 11.46 -12.60 8.15
CA VAL A 20 11.25 -13.06 6.78
C VAL A 20 12.19 -12.35 5.80
N ARG A 21 12.35 -12.91 4.59
CA ARG A 21 13.06 -12.21 3.51
C ARG A 21 12.07 -11.30 2.78
N VAL A 22 12.35 -10.00 2.76
CA VAL A 22 11.54 -9.00 2.05
C VAL A 22 12.23 -8.65 0.73
N ALA A 23 11.48 -8.66 -0.37
CA ALA A 23 11.91 -8.14 -1.66
C ALA A 23 11.11 -6.88 -2.00
N ILE A 24 11.79 -5.79 -2.35
CA ILE A 24 11.18 -4.50 -2.64
C ILE A 24 11.16 -4.28 -4.16
N MET A 25 10.01 -3.93 -4.71
CA MET A 25 9.88 -3.46 -6.09
C MET A 25 10.09 -1.95 -6.15
N PRO A 26 11.09 -1.44 -6.89
CA PRO A 26 11.37 -0.01 -6.93
C PRO A 26 10.34 0.75 -7.80
N PRO A 27 10.16 2.06 -7.59
CA PRO A 27 9.11 2.85 -8.25
C PRO A 27 9.17 2.84 -9.78
N ASP A 28 10.36 2.77 -10.37
CA ASP A 28 10.56 2.68 -11.82
C ASP A 28 10.02 1.37 -12.41
N GLN A 29 10.11 0.26 -11.65
CA GLN A 29 9.48 -1.00 -12.06
C GLN A 29 7.96 -0.95 -11.92
N VAL A 30 7.45 -0.29 -10.88
CA VAL A 30 6.02 -0.08 -10.67
C VAL A 30 5.41 0.77 -11.78
N ALA A 31 6.10 1.85 -12.19
CA ALA A 31 5.65 2.78 -13.22
C ALA A 31 5.38 2.12 -14.58
N ARG A 32 5.94 0.93 -14.83
CA ARG A 32 5.68 0.13 -16.04
C ARG A 32 4.24 -0.39 -16.12
N PHE A 33 3.51 -0.43 -15.00
CA PHE A 33 2.14 -0.92 -14.93
C PHE A 33 1.09 0.22 -14.84
N GLY A 34 1.53 1.47 -14.68
CA GLY A 34 0.66 2.63 -14.54
C GLY A 34 1.30 3.69 -13.63
N ASP A 35 0.63 4.83 -13.49
CA ASP A 35 1.05 5.89 -12.57
C ASP A 35 1.03 5.38 -11.11
N PRO A 36 2.17 5.32 -10.40
CA PRO A 36 2.21 4.85 -9.01
C PRO A 36 1.31 5.65 -8.07
N GLU A 37 1.12 6.95 -8.30
CA GLU A 37 0.26 7.80 -7.46
C GLU A 37 -1.20 7.37 -7.56
N ARG A 38 -1.62 6.87 -8.74
CA ARG A 38 -2.96 6.31 -8.96
C ARG A 38 -3.07 4.86 -8.49
N LEU A 39 -2.06 4.02 -8.77
CA LEU A 39 -2.09 2.58 -8.45
C LEU A 39 -2.18 2.30 -6.94
N PHE A 40 -1.51 3.13 -6.13
CA PHE A 40 -1.44 2.97 -4.67
C PHE A 40 -2.20 4.05 -3.91
N MET A 41 -3.13 4.75 -4.58
CA MET A 41 -3.94 5.78 -3.96
C MET A 41 -4.85 5.18 -2.89
N ASN A 42 -4.69 5.62 -1.64
CA ASN A 42 -5.59 5.25 -0.56
C ASN A 42 -6.74 6.24 -0.46
N VAL A 43 -7.92 5.75 -0.06
CA VAL A 43 -9.10 6.57 0.22
C VAL A 43 -9.40 6.52 1.71
N ASN A 44 -8.92 7.51 2.45
CA ASN A 44 -9.12 7.59 3.91
C ASN A 44 -9.97 8.80 4.30
N THR A 45 -10.05 9.81 3.44
CA THR A 45 -10.81 11.05 3.63
C THR A 45 -11.91 11.21 2.58
N ARG A 46 -12.79 12.20 2.75
CA ARG A 46 -13.82 12.51 1.75
C ARG A 46 -13.18 13.10 0.49
N GLU A 47 -12.14 13.88 0.68
CA GLU A 47 -11.35 14.51 -0.36
C GLU A 47 -10.67 13.45 -1.24
N ASP A 48 -10.11 12.40 -0.63
CA ASP A 48 -9.53 11.27 -1.36
C ASP A 48 -10.59 10.56 -2.22
N ARG A 49 -11.80 10.38 -1.67
CA ARG A 49 -12.91 9.75 -2.40
C ARG A 49 -13.31 10.60 -3.61
N ASP A 50 -13.49 11.89 -3.42
CA ASP A 50 -13.87 12.80 -4.49
C ASP A 50 -12.78 12.86 -5.57
N HIS A 51 -11.50 12.74 -5.19
CA HIS A 51 -10.41 12.60 -6.13
C HIS A 51 -10.44 11.25 -6.87
N ALA A 52 -10.69 10.14 -6.17
CA ALA A 52 -10.81 8.80 -6.76
C ALA A 52 -11.91 8.74 -7.83
N GLU A 53 -13.07 9.33 -7.55
CA GLU A 53 -14.20 9.39 -8.49
C GLU A 53 -13.83 10.13 -9.78
N ARG A 54 -13.08 11.24 -9.68
CA ARG A 54 -12.59 11.96 -10.86
C ARG A 54 -11.62 11.12 -11.68
N LEU A 55 -10.70 10.40 -11.02
CA LEU A 55 -9.75 9.51 -11.70
C LEU A 55 -10.47 8.35 -12.40
N ALA A 56 -11.51 7.79 -11.79
CA ALA A 56 -12.30 6.69 -12.33
C ALA A 56 -13.09 7.10 -13.59
N GLN A 57 -13.61 8.33 -13.63
CA GLN A 57 -14.36 8.86 -14.77
C GLN A 57 -13.47 9.36 -15.92
N ALA A 58 -12.17 9.54 -15.68
CA ALA A 58 -11.21 10.04 -16.66
C ALA A 58 -10.50 8.93 -17.48
N GLY A 59 -10.84 7.66 -17.25
CA GLY A 59 -10.35 6.50 -18.03
C GLY A 59 -11.41 5.99 -18.99
#